data_AF-A0A2D7PJH6-F1
#
_entry.id   AF-A0A2D7PJH6-F1
#
_cell.length_a   1.000
_cell.length_b   1.000
_cell.length_c   1.000
_cell.angle_alpha   90.00
_cell.angle_beta   90.00
_cell.angle_gamma   90.00
#
_symmetry.space_group_name_H-M   'P 1'
#
loop_
_entity.id
_entity.type
_entity.pdbx_description
1 polymer ?
#
loop_
_entity_poly.entity_id
_entity_poly.type
_entity_poly.pdbx_seq_one_letter_code
_entity_poly.pdbx_strand_id
1 'polypeptide(L)'
;ATARQNYAERLPGPLDYLEGELDGHEFLVGSTLTIADITAVCVLTQLELVAGPLDASRWPALAGLVKRLSARPSFVSCLKICRKIVKQDPIDLARD
;
A
#
# COMPACT_ATOMS: atom_id res chain seq x y z
N ALA A 1 -16.31 10.56 11.40
CA ALA A 1 -15.55 10.77 10.15
C ALA A 1 -15.91 9.67 9.16
N THR A 2 -16.17 10.00 7.88
CA THR A 2 -16.50 9.03 6.82
C THR A 2 -15.24 8.39 6.24
N ALA A 3 -15.37 7.31 5.46
CA ALA A 3 -14.23 6.67 4.80
C ALA A 3 -13.46 7.65 3.90
N ARG A 4 -14.17 8.43 3.07
CA ARG A 4 -13.59 9.47 2.20
C ARG A 4 -12.83 10.53 3.01
N GLN A 5 -13.42 11.05 4.07
CA GLN A 5 -12.76 12.06 4.91
C GLN A 5 -11.46 11.53 5.51
N ASN A 6 -11.46 10.32 6.08
CA ASN A 6 -10.23 9.75 6.62
C ASN A 6 -9.19 9.46 5.53
N TYR A 7 -9.63 9.03 4.34
CA TYR A 7 -8.74 8.79 3.20
C TYR A 7 -8.07 10.08 2.73
N ALA A 8 -8.82 11.19 2.67
CA ALA A 8 -8.29 12.49 2.24
C ALA A 8 -7.44 13.18 3.33
N GLU A 9 -7.85 13.14 4.59
CA GLU A 9 -7.26 13.99 5.64
C GLU A 9 -6.28 13.26 6.56
N ARG A 10 -6.47 11.95 6.80
CA ARG A 10 -5.73 11.22 7.84
C ARG A 10 -4.77 10.18 7.30
N LEU A 11 -5.17 9.46 6.25
CA LEU A 11 -4.33 8.48 5.59
C LEU A 11 -3.02 9.07 5.04
N PRO A 12 -2.97 10.30 4.52
CA PRO A 12 -1.72 10.81 3.96
C PRO A 12 -0.58 10.92 4.97
N GLY A 13 -0.85 11.26 6.24
CA GLY A 13 0.21 11.41 7.26
C GLY A 13 1.07 10.15 7.47
N PRO A 14 0.47 8.98 7.75
CA PRO A 14 1.22 7.73 7.82
C PRO A 14 1.91 7.33 6.52
N LEU A 15 1.33 7.64 5.36
CA LEU A 15 1.97 7.34 4.07
C LEU A 15 3.17 8.26 3.81
N ASP A 16 3.05 9.55 4.14
CA ASP A 16 4.15 10.52 4.07
C ASP A 16 5.29 10.09 5.02
N TYR A 17 4.96 9.58 6.21
CA TYR A 17 5.96 9.01 7.13
C TYR A 17 6.69 7.81 6.51
N LEU A 18 5.96 6.82 5.98
CA LEU A 18 6.58 5.63 5.39
C LEU A 18 7.37 5.93 4.10
N GLU A 19 6.91 6.88 3.29
CA GLU A 19 7.67 7.38 2.13
C GLU A 19 8.99 8.03 2.58
N GLY A 20 8.95 8.81 3.66
CA GLY A 20 10.13 9.42 4.27
C GLY A 20 11.08 8.40 4.90
N GLU A 21 10.58 7.35 5.55
CA GLU A 21 11.40 6.26 6.08
C GLU A 21 12.06 5.42 4.98
N LEU A 22 11.46 5.38 3.79
CA LEU A 22 12.11 4.77 2.64
C LEU A 22 13.27 5.61 2.14
N ASP A 23 13.16 6.94 2.05
CA ASP A 23 14.24 7.86 1.63
C ASP A 23 15.06 7.38 0.41
N GLY A 24 14.39 6.76 -0.58
CA GLY A 24 15.04 6.17 -1.76
C GLY A 24 15.72 4.81 -1.56
N HIS A 25 15.71 4.26 -0.35
CA HIS A 25 16.12 2.90 -0.04
C HIS A 25 15.17 1.84 -0.60
N GLU A 26 15.70 0.62 -0.71
CA GLU A 26 14.95 -0.52 -1.24
C GLU A 26 13.94 -1.11 -0.24
N PHE A 27 14.24 -1.02 1.06
CA PHE A 27 13.45 -1.57 2.16
C PHE A 27 13.36 -0.54 3.29
N LEU A 28 12.34 -0.66 4.14
CA LEU A 28 12.08 0.25 5.27
C LEU A 28 13.18 0.23 6.33
N VAL A 29 13.89 -0.90 6.48
CA VAL A 29 14.92 -1.05 7.52
C VAL A 29 16.17 -1.70 6.94
N GLY A 30 17.26 -0.95 6.89
CA GLY A 30 18.55 -1.42 6.40
C GLY A 30 18.52 -1.77 4.91
N SER A 31 19.32 -2.76 4.50
CA SER A 31 19.52 -3.12 3.09
C SER A 31 18.89 -4.45 2.69
N THR A 32 18.08 -5.06 3.56
CA THR A 32 17.47 -6.38 3.32
C THR A 32 16.00 -6.39 3.72
N LEU A 33 15.20 -7.23 3.04
CA LEU A 33 13.80 -7.45 3.39
C LEU A 33 13.63 -7.83 4.87
N THR A 34 12.76 -7.12 5.58
CA THR A 34 12.44 -7.39 6.98
C THR A 34 10.93 -7.57 7.21
N ILE A 35 10.55 -7.85 8.46
CA ILE A 35 9.13 -7.87 8.86
C ILE A 35 8.46 -6.50 8.72
N ALA A 36 9.21 -5.39 8.76
CA ALA A 36 8.66 -4.06 8.58
C ALA A 36 8.03 -3.91 7.18
N ASP A 37 8.76 -4.31 6.14
CA ASP A 37 8.30 -4.28 4.75
C ASP A 37 7.09 -5.18 4.53
N ILE A 38 7.16 -6.41 5.06
CA ILE A 38 6.07 -7.40 4.92
C ILE A 38 4.80 -6.85 5.56
N THR A 39 4.90 -6.28 6.75
CA THR A 39 3.76 -5.73 7.50
C THR A 39 3.14 -4.55 6.76
N ALA A 40 3.95 -3.59 6.33
CA ALA A 40 3.49 -2.42 5.58
C ALA A 40 2.79 -2.84 4.28
N VAL A 41 3.42 -3.70 3.48
CA VAL A 41 2.86 -4.12 2.18
C VAL A 41 1.61 -5.00 2.35
N CYS A 42 1.51 -5.82 3.40
CA CYS A 42 0.26 -6.52 3.72
C CYS A 42 -0.89 -5.52 3.93
N VAL A 43 -0.69 -4.47 4.72
CA VAL A 43 -1.73 -3.45 4.98
C VAL A 43 -2.06 -2.69 3.69
N LEU A 44 -1.04 -2.22 2.98
CA LEU A 44 -1.22 -1.40 1.78
C LEU A 44 -1.90 -2.18 0.65
N THR A 45 -1.54 -3.43 0.42
CA THR A 45 -2.22 -4.25 -0.60
C THR A 45 -3.69 -4.52 -0.26
N GLN A 46 -4.08 -4.59 1.02
CA GLN A 46 -5.50 -4.66 1.40
C GLN A 46 -6.22 -3.33 1.14
N LEU A 47 -5.56 -2.19 1.42
CA LEU A 47 -6.10 -0.89 1.05
C LEU A 47 -6.31 -0.79 -0.47
N GLU A 48 -5.37 -1.26 -1.28
CA GLU A 48 -5.46 -1.22 -2.74
C GLU A 48 -6.62 -2.06 -3.31
N LEU A 49 -7.03 -3.12 -2.61
CA LEU A 49 -8.22 -3.89 -3.00
C LEU A 49 -9.51 -3.08 -2.89
N VAL A 50 -9.54 -2.03 -2.06
CA VAL A 50 -10.75 -1.23 -1.78
C VAL A 50 -10.65 0.18 -2.36
N ALA A 51 -9.48 0.79 -2.34
CA ALA A 51 -9.25 2.19 -2.72
C ALA A 51 -8.40 2.36 -3.98
N GLY A 52 -7.93 1.26 -4.58
CA GLY A 52 -7.05 1.27 -5.73
C GLY A 52 -5.59 1.54 -5.37
N PRO A 53 -4.69 1.51 -6.38
CA PRO A 53 -3.25 1.67 -6.16
C PRO A 53 -2.90 2.99 -5.47
N LEU A 54 -1.79 3.00 -4.73
CA LEU A 54 -1.24 4.25 -4.17
C LEU A 54 -0.92 5.26 -5.29
N ASP A 55 -1.09 6.55 -4.97
CA ASP A 55 -0.66 7.65 -5.85
C ASP A 55 0.87 7.71 -5.92
N ALA A 56 1.42 7.06 -6.94
CA ALA A 56 2.86 7.03 -7.19
C ALA A 56 3.46 8.40 -7.54
N SER A 57 2.64 9.41 -7.86
CA SER A 57 3.14 10.78 -8.03
C SER A 57 3.46 11.47 -6.70
N ARG A 58 2.82 11.01 -5.61
CA ARG A 58 3.04 11.51 -4.25
C ARG A 58 3.94 10.60 -3.41
N TRP A 59 3.75 9.28 -3.51
CA TRP A 59 4.51 8.27 -2.74
C TRP A 59 5.24 7.28 -3.66
N PRO A 60 6.21 7.75 -4.48
CA PRO A 60 6.88 6.91 -5.47
C PRO A 60 7.66 5.74 -4.86
N ALA A 61 8.37 5.95 -3.74
CA ALA A 61 9.17 4.90 -3.11
C ALA A 61 8.26 3.83 -2.50
N LEU A 62 7.20 4.23 -1.81
CA LEU A 62 6.25 3.34 -1.16
C LEU A 62 5.44 2.54 -2.19
N ALA A 63 4.98 3.19 -3.27
CA ALA A 63 4.35 2.50 -4.40
C ALA A 63 5.33 1.49 -5.05
N GLY A 64 6.61 1.85 -5.16
CA GLY A 64 7.68 0.96 -5.61
C GLY A 64 7.86 -0.26 -4.72
N LEU A 65 7.88 -0.08 -3.39
CA LEU A 65 7.96 -1.15 -2.40
C LEU A 65 6.77 -2.11 -2.52
N VAL A 66 5.54 -1.57 -2.56
CA VAL A 66 4.31 -2.37 -2.72
C VAL A 66 4.36 -3.18 -4.01
N LYS A 67 4.73 -2.56 -5.13
CA LYS A 67 4.86 -3.24 -6.43
C LYS A 67 5.86 -4.38 -6.39
N ARG A 68 7.05 -4.17 -5.81
CA ARG A 68 8.11 -5.18 -5.71
C ARG A 68 7.70 -6.35 -4.82
N LEU A 69 7.15 -6.09 -3.64
CA LEU A 69 6.81 -7.13 -2.69
C LEU A 69 5.55 -7.91 -3.09
N SER A 70 4.53 -7.23 -3.62
CA SER A 70 3.28 -7.88 -4.05
C SER A 70 3.47 -8.83 -5.24
N ALA A 71 4.55 -8.66 -6.01
CA ALA A 71 4.94 -9.56 -7.10
C ALA A 71 5.62 -10.86 -6.61
N ARG A 72 6.01 -10.97 -5.34
CA ARG A 72 6.66 -12.17 -4.81
C ARG A 72 5.67 -13.35 -4.77
N PRO A 73 6.12 -14.60 -4.99
CA PRO A 73 5.23 -15.78 -4.97
C PRO A 73 4.38 -15.92 -3.69
N SER A 74 4.94 -15.54 -2.54
CA SER A 74 4.25 -15.56 -1.24
C SER A 74 3.08 -14.58 -1.19
N PHE A 75 3.22 -13.38 -1.76
CA PHE A 75 2.15 -12.39 -1.85
C PHE A 75 1.15 -12.74 -2.96
N VAL A 76 1.62 -13.09 -4.15
CA VAL A 76 0.75 -13.42 -5.29
C VAL A 76 -0.27 -14.50 -4.94
N SER A 77 0.17 -15.54 -4.25
CA SER A 77 -0.70 -16.65 -3.83
C SER A 77 -1.78 -16.18 -2.85
N CYS A 78 -1.40 -15.34 -1.87
CA CYS A 78 -2.33 -14.75 -0.90
C CYS A 78 -3.31 -13.77 -1.56
N LEU A 79 -2.82 -12.82 -2.36
CA LEU A 79 -3.63 -11.82 -3.05
C LEU A 79 -4.62 -12.44 -4.04
N LYS A 80 -4.27 -13.58 -4.65
CA LYS A 80 -5.21 -14.35 -5.47
C LYS A 80 -6.42 -14.84 -4.68
N ILE A 81 -6.25 -15.16 -3.40
CA ILE A 81 -7.37 -15.52 -2.50
C ILE A 81 -8.14 -14.27 -2.12
N CYS A 82 -7.47 -13.20 -1.69
CA CYS A 82 -8.12 -11.94 -1.31
C CYS A 82 -9.01 -11.37 -2.42
N ARG A 83 -8.52 -11.38 -3.68
CA ARG A 83 -9.28 -10.92 -4.85
C ARG A 83 -10.54 -11.75 -5.18
N LYS A 84 -10.66 -12.98 -4.65
CA LYS A 84 -11.91 -13.76 -4.77
C LYS A 84 -12.94 -13.36 -3.72
N ILE A 85 -12.49 -12.80 -2.60
CA ILE A 85 -13.33 -12.40 -1.47
C ILE A 85 -13.90 -11.00 -1.73
N VAL A 86 -13.07 -10.07 -2.16
CA VAL A 86 -13.49 -8.71 -2.53
C VAL A 86 -14.09 -8.74 -3.94
N LYS A 87 -15.42 -8.68 -4.03
CA LYS A 87 -16.16 -8.79 -5.30
C LYS A 87 -16.51 -7.45 -5.95
N GLN A 88 -16.29 -6.36 -5.23
CA GLN A 88 -16.55 -5.00 -5.70
C GLN A 88 -15.29 -4.43 -6.34
N ASP A 89 -15.48 -3.59 -7.35
CA ASP A 89 -14.38 -2.77 -7.86
C ASP A 89 -13.93 -1.77 -6.80
N PRO A 90 -12.65 -1.35 -6.82
CA PRO A 90 -12.18 -0.30 -5.93
C PRO A 90 -13.04 0.95 -6.02
N ILE A 91 -13.40 1.48 -4.87
CA ILE A 91 -14.18 2.72 -4.76
C ILE A 91 -13.19 3.87 -4.92
N ASP A 92 -13.54 4.84 -5.77
CA ASP A 92 -12.81 6.08 -5.85
C ASP A 92 -13.04 6.88 -4.56
N LEU A 93 -12.06 6.81 -3.65
CA LEU A 93 -12.02 7.58 -2.41
C LEU A 93 -11.22 8.88 -2.56
N ALA A 94 -10.60 9.09 -3.73
CA ALA A 94 -9.80 10.26 -4.04
C ALA A 94 -10.61 11.38 -4.74
N ARG A 95 -11.81 11.08 -5.24
CA ARG A 95 -12.73 12.05 -5.86
C ARG A 95 -14.04 12.17 -5.08
N ASP A 96 -14.62 13.38 -5.11
CA ASP A 96 -15.91 13.73 -4.48
C ASP A 96 -17.11 13.04 -5.14
#